data_AF-A0A1I0PT11-F1
#
_entry.id   AF-A0A1I0PT11-F1
#
_cell.length_a   1.000
_cell.length_b   1.000
_cell.length_c   1.000
_cell.angle_alpha   90.00
_cell.angle_beta   90.00
_cell.angle_gamma   90.00
#
_symmetry.space_group_name_H-M   'P 1'
#
loop_
_entity.id
_entity.type
_entity.pdbx_description
1 polymer ?
#
loop_
_entity_poly.entity_id
_entity_poly.type
_entity_poly.pdbx_seq_one_letter_code
_entity_poly.pdbx_strand_id
1 'polypeptide(L)'
;MPNDNDTDESRTRRDWLRTLSATGAVAGGGIFGLGTSSASAAAWPGDRGPGGVEPELIGLEAVCLDADRDTALFRAINDGDGPALLEWTASPVEDGIAYLDCQRVRVVGDFAEVMVQAVFDTESGVGDMYWDFGAVDGSAVFDVADVDDIPEDAIVGSVDAFRDGTPVVPGGGDISKTNPTYEACQEEFFGEIIDDGAARSGSDTSASGGLESEGDGATGPNTLAVPPNGTRCFTVAATDGLATVDLCDDGEVLATASSGAAEPCSGPIRWNCYR
;
A
#
# COMPACT_ATOMS: atom_id res chain seq x y z
N MET A 1 4.85 32.01 45.45
CA MET A 1 4.29 32.07 44.10
C MET A 1 4.81 30.83 43.37
N PRO A 2 4.00 29.77 43.25
CA PRO A 2 4.32 28.63 42.40
C PRO A 2 3.93 28.96 40.95
N ASN A 3 4.83 28.65 40.02
CA ASN A 3 4.55 28.70 38.59
C ASN A 3 3.91 27.37 38.19
N ASP A 4 2.63 27.43 37.81
CA ASP A 4 1.96 26.43 36.99
C ASP A 4 2.21 26.81 35.53
N ASN A 5 2.96 25.99 34.78
CA ASN A 5 2.82 25.95 33.33
C ASN A 5 3.35 24.62 32.75
N ASP A 6 2.64 24.16 31.71
CA ASP A 6 3.03 23.17 30.71
C ASP A 6 2.74 21.68 30.99
N THR A 7 1.45 21.35 30.90
CA THR A 7 1.00 20.07 30.31
C THR A 7 0.04 20.38 29.17
N ASP A 8 0.55 20.62 27.95
CA ASP A 8 -0.27 20.58 26.74
C ASP A 8 0.51 20.27 25.45
N GLU A 9 1.37 19.23 25.47
CA GLU A 9 2.15 18.82 24.29
C GLU A 9 1.84 17.40 23.79
N SER A 10 0.85 16.71 24.39
CA SER A 10 0.53 15.32 24.05
C SER A 10 -0.70 15.13 23.14
N ARG A 11 -1.40 16.22 22.79
CA ARG A 11 -2.64 16.14 21.98
C ARG A 11 -2.45 16.32 20.48
N THR A 12 -1.31 16.83 20.03
CA THR A 12 -1.08 17.15 18.60
C THR A 12 -0.56 15.96 17.78
N ARG A 13 0.06 14.95 18.41
CA ARG A 13 0.60 13.77 17.69
C ARG A 13 -0.47 12.81 17.15
N ARG A 14 -1.64 12.71 17.77
CA ARG A 14 -2.70 11.77 17.32
C ARG A 14 -3.53 12.27 16.13
N ASP A 15 -3.55 13.57 15.86
CA ASP A 15 -4.28 14.12 14.71
C ASP A 15 -3.48 14.06 13.40
N TRP A 16 -2.14 13.95 13.47
CA TRP A 16 -1.31 13.96 12.26
C TRP A 16 -1.40 12.64 11.47
N LEU A 17 -1.61 11.51 12.13
CA LEU A 17 -1.68 10.19 11.48
C LEU A 17 -2.99 9.91 10.73
N ARG A 18 -4.00 10.78 10.83
CA ARG A 18 -5.26 10.63 10.06
C ARG A 18 -5.26 11.35 8.71
N THR A 19 -4.17 12.04 8.37
CA THR A 19 -4.13 12.93 7.19
C THR A 19 -3.37 12.32 6.00
N LEU A 20 -2.77 11.13 6.12
CA LEU A 20 -1.91 10.55 5.07
C LEU A 20 -2.52 9.37 4.27
N SER A 21 -3.73 8.92 4.55
CA SER A 21 -4.36 7.79 3.84
C SER A 21 -5.21 8.17 2.62
N ALA A 22 -5.16 9.42 2.15
CA ALA A 22 -5.94 9.86 0.99
C ALA A 22 -5.06 10.63 -0.01
N THR A 23 -4.34 9.94 -0.90
CA THR A 23 -3.83 10.55 -2.13
C THR A 23 -3.69 9.51 -3.24
N GLY A 24 -4.57 9.59 -4.25
CA GLY A 24 -4.45 8.73 -5.43
C GLY A 24 -5.66 8.70 -6.38
N ALA A 25 -6.41 9.78 -6.55
CA ALA A 25 -7.43 9.84 -7.60
C ALA A 25 -6.78 10.18 -8.96
N VAL A 26 -6.66 9.20 -9.85
CA VAL A 26 -6.22 9.41 -11.24
C VAL A 26 -7.43 9.85 -12.08
N ALA A 27 -7.46 11.11 -12.47
CA ALA A 27 -8.46 11.65 -13.39
C ALA A 27 -8.08 11.29 -14.85
N GLY A 28 -8.53 10.13 -15.33
CA GLY A 28 -8.43 9.71 -16.73
C GLY A 28 -9.67 10.12 -17.54
N GLY A 29 -9.59 11.24 -18.25
CA GLY A 29 -10.63 11.67 -19.19
C GLY A 29 -10.48 10.98 -20.54
N GLY A 30 -11.46 10.16 -20.94
CA GLY A 30 -11.57 9.57 -22.27
C GLY A 30 -12.99 9.74 -22.83
N ILE A 31 -13.11 10.38 -23.99
CA ILE A 31 -14.36 10.64 -24.71
C ILE A 31 -14.46 9.65 -25.89
N PHE A 32 -15.70 9.23 -26.21
CA PHE A 32 -16.25 8.71 -27.48
C PHE A 32 -16.78 7.26 -27.47
N GLY A 33 -18.12 7.14 -27.50
CA GLY A 33 -18.85 5.94 -27.88
C GLY A 33 -20.37 6.19 -27.92
N LEU A 34 -20.93 6.32 -29.13
CA LEU A 34 -22.36 6.55 -29.40
C LEU A 34 -23.20 5.28 -29.15
N GLY A 35 -24.22 5.36 -28.29
CA GLY A 35 -25.18 4.27 -28.06
C GLY A 35 -26.46 4.73 -27.35
N THR A 36 -27.56 4.69 -28.09
CA THR A 36 -28.99 4.89 -27.77
C THR A 36 -29.43 5.32 -26.36
N SER A 37 -30.13 6.45 -26.35
CA SER A 37 -30.83 7.13 -25.26
C SER A 37 -31.75 6.25 -24.39
N SER A 38 -31.45 6.19 -23.09
CA SER A 38 -32.42 6.20 -22.00
C SER A 38 -32.31 7.53 -21.26
N ALA A 39 -33.46 8.13 -20.92
CA ALA A 39 -33.57 9.51 -20.46
C ALA A 39 -32.65 9.84 -19.27
N SER A 40 -31.59 10.59 -19.52
CA SER A 40 -30.77 11.20 -18.47
C SER A 40 -31.52 12.42 -17.92
N ALA A 41 -32.09 12.29 -16.73
CA ALA A 41 -32.30 13.44 -15.88
C ALA A 41 -30.92 14.06 -15.63
N ALA A 42 -30.75 15.34 -15.95
CA ALA A 42 -29.54 16.09 -15.63
C ALA A 42 -29.42 16.13 -14.09
N ALA A 43 -28.64 15.21 -13.54
CA ALA A 43 -28.31 15.16 -12.13
C ALA A 43 -27.42 16.37 -11.81
N TRP A 44 -27.91 17.20 -10.90
CA TRP A 44 -27.08 18.23 -10.27
C TRP A 44 -25.99 17.53 -9.46
N PRO A 45 -24.75 18.06 -9.41
CA PRO A 45 -23.74 17.54 -8.50
C PRO A 45 -24.23 17.81 -7.07
N GLY A 46 -24.73 16.77 -6.40
CA GLY A 46 -25.21 16.84 -5.02
C GLY A 46 -26.53 16.13 -4.70
N ASP A 47 -27.21 15.51 -5.66
CA ASP A 47 -28.42 14.73 -5.38
C ASP A 47 -28.24 13.27 -5.81
N ARG A 48 -27.29 12.57 -5.16
CA ARG A 48 -27.38 11.10 -5.07
C ARG A 48 -28.61 10.85 -4.21
N GLY A 49 -29.63 10.22 -4.77
CA GLY A 49 -30.85 9.90 -4.05
C GLY A 49 -30.57 9.17 -2.72
N PRO A 50 -31.55 9.09 -1.81
CA PRO A 50 -31.40 8.41 -0.53
C PRO A 50 -31.04 6.93 -0.74
N GLY A 51 -29.75 6.62 -0.70
CA GLY A 51 -29.22 5.28 -1.03
C GLY A 51 -27.89 5.26 -1.77
N GLY A 52 -27.36 6.38 -2.25
CA GLY A 52 -26.01 6.42 -2.83
C GLY A 52 -24.93 6.30 -1.75
N VAL A 53 -23.91 5.47 -2.00
CA VAL A 53 -22.72 5.40 -1.15
C VAL A 53 -21.87 6.66 -1.38
N GLU A 54 -21.28 7.19 -0.31
CA GLU A 54 -20.27 8.26 -0.39
C GLU A 54 -18.89 7.62 -0.50
N PRO A 55 -18.23 7.65 -1.68
CA PRO A 55 -16.97 6.93 -1.90
C PRO A 55 -15.90 7.25 -0.86
N GLU A 56 -15.81 8.52 -0.44
CA GLU A 56 -14.85 9.01 0.55
C GLU A 56 -15.07 8.46 1.97
N LEU A 57 -16.23 7.86 2.25
CA LEU A 57 -16.57 7.23 3.53
C LEU A 57 -16.39 5.71 3.49
N ILE A 58 -16.02 5.15 2.34
CA ILE A 58 -15.73 3.73 2.18
C ILE A 58 -14.22 3.51 2.19
N GLY A 59 -13.78 2.61 3.07
CA GLY A 59 -12.40 2.16 3.14
C GLY A 59 -12.29 0.66 2.88
N LEU A 60 -11.12 0.24 2.40
CA LEU A 60 -10.73 -1.16 2.32
C LEU A 60 -9.31 -1.31 2.84
N GLU A 61 -9.11 -2.28 3.72
CA GLU A 61 -7.81 -2.58 4.32
C GLU A 61 -7.51 -4.07 4.24
N ALA A 62 -6.28 -4.43 3.89
CA ALA A 62 -5.77 -5.77 4.10
C ALA A 62 -5.33 -5.92 5.55
N VAL A 63 -5.96 -6.83 6.29
CA VAL A 63 -5.74 -6.98 7.75
C VAL A 63 -4.56 -7.91 8.02
N CYS A 64 -4.57 -9.09 7.40
CA CYS A 64 -3.48 -10.05 7.55
C CYS A 64 -3.46 -11.06 6.40
N LEU A 65 -2.31 -11.72 6.23
CA LEU A 65 -2.10 -12.82 5.30
C LEU A 65 -1.87 -14.12 6.08
N ASP A 66 -2.65 -15.16 5.76
CA ASP A 66 -2.51 -16.53 6.27
C ASP A 66 -1.85 -17.37 5.18
N ALA A 67 -0.51 -17.37 5.19
CA ALA A 67 0.32 -18.09 4.23
C ALA A 67 0.12 -19.62 4.30
N ASP A 68 -0.26 -20.18 5.46
CA ASP A 68 -0.51 -21.61 5.60
C ASP A 68 -1.77 -22.06 4.84
N ARG A 69 -2.70 -21.13 4.58
CA ARG A 69 -3.99 -21.41 3.96
C ARG A 69 -4.18 -20.72 2.61
N ASP A 70 -3.17 -19.99 2.14
CA ASP A 70 -3.26 -19.15 0.94
C ASP A 70 -4.53 -18.28 0.98
N THR A 71 -4.73 -17.58 2.09
CA THR A 71 -5.88 -16.67 2.26
C THR A 71 -5.47 -15.36 2.89
N ALA A 72 -6.05 -14.26 2.42
CA ALA A 72 -5.90 -12.94 3.01
C ALA A 72 -7.23 -12.48 3.61
N LEU A 73 -7.15 -11.84 4.78
CA LEU A 73 -8.29 -11.22 5.44
C LEU A 73 -8.35 -9.75 5.08
N PHE A 74 -9.49 -9.30 4.55
CA PHE A 74 -9.76 -7.91 4.25
C PHE A 74 -10.86 -7.35 5.16
N ARG A 75 -10.81 -6.05 5.39
CA ARG A 75 -11.79 -5.27 6.15
C ARG A 75 -12.31 -4.13 5.30
N ALA A 76 -13.59 -4.20 4.95
CA ALA A 76 -14.33 -3.07 4.41
C ALA A 76 -14.82 -2.19 5.57
N ILE A 77 -14.71 -0.88 5.41
CA ILE A 77 -15.08 0.15 6.37
C ILE A 77 -16.14 1.03 5.74
N ASN A 78 -17.19 1.35 6.49
CA ASN A 78 -18.20 2.33 6.12
C ASN A 78 -18.33 3.32 7.27
N ASP A 79 -17.77 4.51 7.10
CA ASP A 79 -17.89 5.63 8.04
C ASP A 79 -19.12 6.51 7.73
N GLY A 80 -19.95 6.13 6.76
CA GLY A 80 -21.21 6.78 6.45
C GLY A 80 -22.34 6.43 7.41
N ASP A 81 -23.36 7.29 7.40
CA ASP A 81 -24.56 7.13 8.24
C ASP A 81 -25.58 6.12 7.68
N GLY A 82 -25.44 5.75 6.41
CA GLY A 82 -26.27 4.75 5.73
C GLY A 82 -25.57 3.39 5.60
N PRO A 83 -26.32 2.28 5.48
CA PRO A 83 -25.74 0.99 5.11
C PRO A 83 -25.19 1.05 3.68
N ALA A 84 -24.07 0.37 3.43
CA ALA A 84 -23.50 0.22 2.10
C ALA A 84 -23.66 -1.24 1.63
N LEU A 85 -24.21 -1.43 0.44
CA LEU A 85 -24.24 -2.73 -0.24
C LEU A 85 -23.20 -2.67 -1.36
N LEU A 86 -22.04 -3.26 -1.09
CA LEU A 86 -20.88 -3.17 -1.97
C LEU A 86 -20.69 -4.48 -2.72
N GLU A 87 -19.98 -4.40 -3.83
CA GLU A 87 -19.46 -5.54 -4.57
C GLU A 87 -17.96 -5.61 -4.33
N TRP A 88 -17.38 -6.80 -4.34
CA TRP A 88 -15.93 -6.93 -4.37
C TRP A 88 -15.50 -7.98 -5.38
N THR A 89 -14.33 -7.74 -5.96
CA THR A 89 -13.66 -8.66 -6.86
C THR A 89 -12.22 -8.85 -6.41
N ALA A 90 -11.70 -10.06 -6.58
CA ALA A 90 -10.27 -10.27 -6.54
C ALA A 90 -9.68 -9.71 -7.84
N SER A 91 -8.65 -8.90 -7.71
CA SER A 91 -7.93 -8.30 -8.83
C SER A 91 -6.57 -8.98 -8.96
N PRO A 92 -6.01 -9.06 -10.18
CA PRO A 92 -4.68 -9.61 -10.36
C PRO A 92 -3.68 -8.85 -9.47
N VAL A 93 -2.74 -9.58 -8.90
CA VAL A 93 -1.66 -8.96 -8.16
C VAL A 93 -0.70 -8.36 -9.16
N GLU A 94 -0.50 -7.05 -9.09
CA GLU A 94 0.42 -6.34 -9.98
C GLU A 94 1.87 -6.48 -9.50
N ASP A 95 2.80 -6.53 -10.46
CA ASP A 95 4.23 -6.45 -10.19
C ASP A 95 4.55 -5.19 -9.38
N GLY A 96 5.35 -5.31 -8.32
CA GLY A 96 5.67 -4.14 -7.51
C GLY A 96 6.57 -4.41 -6.31
N ILE A 97 6.90 -3.31 -5.65
CA ILE A 97 7.69 -3.27 -4.42
C ILE A 97 6.84 -2.62 -3.33
N ALA A 98 6.76 -3.25 -2.16
CA ALA A 98 6.06 -2.74 -0.99
C ALA A 98 7.00 -2.73 0.22
N TYR A 99 7.13 -1.59 0.89
CA TYR A 99 7.84 -1.49 2.16
C TYR A 99 6.92 -2.00 3.27
N LEU A 100 7.39 -2.99 4.03
CA LEU A 100 6.65 -3.56 5.15
C LEU A 100 6.95 -2.79 6.43
N ASP A 101 8.22 -2.44 6.60
CA ASP A 101 8.73 -1.58 7.67
C ASP A 101 10.11 -1.01 7.28
N CYS A 102 10.87 -0.53 8.26
CA CYS A 102 12.18 0.07 8.06
C CYS A 102 13.24 -0.91 7.55
N GLN A 103 13.10 -2.21 7.78
CA GLN A 103 14.12 -3.22 7.44
C GLN A 103 13.64 -4.23 6.39
N ARG A 104 12.32 -4.33 6.20
CA ARG A 104 11.71 -5.36 5.36
C ARG A 104 10.96 -4.79 4.16
N VAL A 105 11.14 -5.46 3.03
CA VAL A 105 10.48 -5.17 1.75
C VAL A 105 9.85 -6.44 1.21
N ARG A 106 8.71 -6.32 0.55
CA ARG A 106 8.15 -7.36 -0.30
C ARG A 106 8.30 -6.95 -1.77
N VAL A 107 8.79 -7.87 -2.59
CA VAL A 107 8.84 -7.75 -4.05
C VAL A 107 7.90 -8.79 -4.64
N VAL A 108 7.11 -8.36 -5.62
CA VAL A 108 6.05 -9.14 -6.25
C VAL A 108 6.21 -9.05 -7.76
N GLY A 109 6.18 -10.19 -8.43
CA GLY A 109 6.38 -10.35 -9.86
C GLY A 109 7.52 -11.31 -10.19
N ASP A 110 7.83 -11.40 -11.48
CA ASP A 110 8.89 -12.25 -12.01
C ASP A 110 10.14 -11.42 -12.34
N PHE A 111 11.13 -11.46 -11.45
CA PHE A 111 12.37 -10.72 -11.57
C PHE A 111 13.58 -11.65 -11.57
N ALA A 112 14.54 -11.37 -12.44
CA ALA A 112 15.79 -12.11 -12.52
C ALA A 112 16.75 -11.73 -11.38
N GLU A 113 16.64 -10.50 -10.86
CA GLU A 113 17.48 -9.97 -9.79
C GLU A 113 16.73 -8.90 -8.99
N VAL A 114 16.99 -8.82 -7.69
CA VAL A 114 16.53 -7.74 -6.81
C VAL A 114 17.73 -7.17 -6.07
N MET A 115 17.90 -5.85 -6.17
CA MET A 115 18.93 -5.11 -5.46
C MET A 115 18.27 -4.23 -4.39
N VAL A 116 18.79 -4.31 -3.16
CA VAL A 116 18.31 -3.51 -2.04
C VAL A 116 19.46 -2.65 -1.52
N GLN A 117 19.22 -1.36 -1.32
CA GLN A 117 20.12 -0.48 -0.60
C GLN A 117 19.83 -0.57 0.90
N ALA A 118 20.79 -1.08 1.66
CA ALA A 118 20.81 -0.97 3.11
C ALA A 118 21.55 0.30 3.53
N VAL A 119 21.02 0.99 4.53
CA VAL A 119 21.57 2.21 5.10
C VAL A 119 21.75 1.99 6.59
N PHE A 120 22.89 2.36 7.15
CA PHE A 120 23.23 2.11 8.55
C PHE A 120 24.14 3.20 9.12
N ASP A 121 24.15 3.37 10.44
CA ASP A 121 25.06 4.30 11.10
C ASP A 121 26.48 3.73 11.18
N THR A 122 27.47 4.62 11.08
CA THR A 122 28.88 4.29 11.23
C THR A 122 29.56 5.34 12.11
N GLU A 123 30.76 5.05 12.60
CA GLU A 123 31.54 6.03 13.37
C GLU A 123 31.77 7.37 12.63
N SER A 124 31.61 7.40 11.31
CA SER A 124 31.80 8.58 10.46
C SER A 124 30.48 9.19 9.96
N GLY A 125 29.33 8.71 10.43
CA GLY A 125 28.00 9.10 9.98
C GLY A 125 27.30 7.98 9.20
N VAL A 126 26.28 8.33 8.40
CA VAL A 126 25.48 7.35 7.66
C VAL A 126 26.28 6.72 6.51
N GLY A 127 26.37 5.39 6.51
CA GLY A 127 26.87 4.59 5.41
C GLY A 127 25.72 3.91 4.65
N ASP A 128 25.99 3.52 3.41
CA ASP A 128 25.08 2.72 2.60
C ASP A 128 25.80 1.61 1.82
N MET A 129 25.10 0.52 1.56
CA MET A 129 25.57 -0.62 0.78
C MET A 129 24.42 -1.17 -0.06
N TYR A 130 24.73 -1.60 -1.28
CA TYR A 130 23.79 -2.33 -2.13
C TYR A 130 24.04 -3.83 -2.02
N TRP A 131 22.95 -4.59 -1.87
CA TRP A 131 22.99 -6.05 -1.78
C TRP A 131 22.07 -6.67 -2.83
N ASP A 132 22.54 -7.76 -3.44
CA ASP A 132 21.83 -8.59 -4.40
C ASP A 132 21.14 -9.77 -3.71
N PHE A 133 19.83 -9.89 -3.88
CA PHE A 133 19.01 -10.93 -3.25
C PHE A 133 18.62 -12.04 -4.23
N GLY A 134 19.00 -11.94 -5.50
CA GLY A 134 18.71 -12.90 -6.55
C GLY A 134 17.32 -12.79 -7.14
N ALA A 135 16.89 -13.86 -7.82
CA ALA A 135 15.63 -13.90 -8.56
C ALA A 135 14.41 -14.05 -7.65
N VAL A 136 13.28 -13.49 -8.12
CA VAL A 136 11.95 -13.64 -7.53
C VAL A 136 11.02 -14.25 -8.57
N ASP A 137 10.29 -15.29 -8.17
CA ASP A 137 9.22 -15.94 -8.93
C ASP A 137 7.94 -15.82 -8.08
N GLY A 138 7.00 -14.98 -8.54
CA GLY A 138 5.78 -14.64 -7.79
C GLY A 138 5.96 -13.59 -6.68
N SER A 139 6.46 -13.98 -5.50
CA SER A 139 6.59 -13.05 -4.35
C SER A 139 7.70 -13.47 -3.38
N ALA A 140 8.50 -12.50 -2.95
CA ALA A 140 9.54 -12.68 -1.93
C ALA A 140 9.55 -11.53 -0.92
N VAL A 141 9.91 -11.83 0.33
CA VAL A 141 10.18 -10.83 1.36
C VAL A 141 11.66 -10.85 1.66
N PHE A 142 12.27 -9.66 1.66
CA PHE A 142 13.67 -9.44 1.99
C PHE A 142 13.77 -8.64 3.27
N ASP A 143 14.68 -9.05 4.15
CA ASP A 143 15.03 -8.36 5.38
C ASP A 143 16.53 -8.02 5.33
N VAL A 144 16.88 -6.74 5.47
CA VAL A 144 18.29 -6.34 5.47
C VAL A 144 19.03 -6.77 6.73
N ALA A 145 18.31 -7.05 7.82
CA ALA A 145 18.90 -7.57 9.05
C ALA A 145 19.35 -9.05 8.93
N ASP A 146 18.87 -9.78 7.92
CA ASP A 146 19.26 -11.17 7.66
C ASP A 146 20.59 -11.29 6.87
N VAL A 147 21.19 -10.17 6.45
CA VAL A 147 22.43 -10.16 5.67
C VAL A 147 23.65 -10.12 6.60
N ASP A 148 24.48 -11.16 6.54
CA ASP A 148 25.61 -11.38 7.47
C ASP A 148 26.59 -10.19 7.61
N ASP A 149 26.81 -9.41 6.55
CA ASP A 149 27.78 -8.30 6.51
C ASP A 149 27.13 -6.92 6.77
N ILE A 150 25.83 -6.88 7.07
CA ILE A 150 25.06 -5.65 7.31
C ILE A 150 24.72 -5.56 8.81
N PRO A 151 24.88 -4.37 9.43
CA PRO A 151 24.46 -4.18 10.81
C PRO A 151 22.98 -4.50 11.05
N GLU A 152 22.65 -5.06 12.22
CA GLU A 152 21.26 -5.41 12.59
C GLU A 152 20.32 -4.20 12.66
N ASP A 153 20.87 -2.98 12.78
CA ASP A 153 20.14 -1.72 12.81
C ASP A 153 20.06 -1.03 11.42
N ALA A 154 20.49 -1.71 10.35
CA ALA A 154 20.35 -1.19 9.01
C ALA A 154 18.89 -1.08 8.60
N ILE A 155 18.57 -0.03 7.85
CA ILE A 155 17.26 0.22 7.26
C ILE A 155 17.33 0.13 5.73
N VAL A 156 16.20 -0.15 5.10
CA VAL A 156 16.08 -0.15 3.64
C VAL A 156 15.95 1.29 3.15
N GLY A 157 16.87 1.73 2.30
CA GLY A 157 16.82 3.02 1.61
C GLY A 157 16.04 2.96 0.30
N SER A 158 16.45 2.09 -0.60
CA SER A 158 15.86 1.92 -1.94
C SER A 158 15.89 0.46 -2.38
N VAL A 159 15.02 0.10 -3.33
CA VAL A 159 14.93 -1.24 -3.91
C VAL A 159 14.75 -1.11 -5.41
N ASP A 160 15.53 -1.88 -6.17
CA ASP A 160 15.44 -2.03 -7.62
C ASP A 160 15.18 -3.51 -7.96
N ALA A 161 14.17 -3.77 -8.79
CA ALA A 161 13.85 -5.10 -9.30
C ALA A 161 14.09 -5.14 -10.82
N PHE A 162 14.82 -6.15 -11.29
CA PHE A 162 15.32 -6.26 -12.66
C PHE A 162 14.75 -7.51 -13.33
N ARG A 163 14.21 -7.35 -14.54
CA ARG A 163 13.81 -8.48 -15.39
C ARG A 163 15.00 -9.04 -16.14
N ASP A 164 14.81 -10.22 -16.71
CA ASP A 164 15.86 -10.87 -17.51
C ASP A 164 16.32 -9.98 -18.67
N GLY A 165 17.64 -9.87 -18.83
CA GLY A 165 18.28 -9.02 -19.83
C GLY A 165 18.46 -7.54 -19.44
N THR A 166 17.90 -7.07 -18.32
CA THR A 166 18.15 -5.71 -17.82
C THR A 166 19.50 -5.65 -17.10
N PRO A 167 20.39 -4.67 -17.41
CA PRO A 167 21.63 -4.49 -16.67
C PRO A 167 21.38 -4.17 -15.19
N VAL A 168 21.95 -4.98 -14.29
CA VAL A 168 21.82 -4.80 -12.85
C VAL A 168 22.75 -3.68 -12.39
N VAL A 169 22.19 -2.49 -12.22
CA VAL A 169 22.88 -1.29 -11.71
C VAL A 169 21.95 -0.51 -10.77
N PRO A 170 22.47 0.08 -9.68
CA PRO A 170 21.65 0.89 -8.77
C PRO A 170 20.86 1.99 -9.49
N GLY A 171 19.57 2.09 -9.18
CA GLY A 171 18.62 3.02 -9.80
C GLY A 171 18.23 2.69 -11.25
N GLY A 172 18.66 1.54 -11.77
CA GLY A 172 18.38 1.07 -13.13
C GLY A 172 17.32 -0.03 -13.22
N GLY A 173 16.59 -0.30 -12.13
CA GLY A 173 15.57 -1.34 -12.08
C GLY A 173 14.43 -1.11 -13.07
N ASP A 174 13.82 -2.20 -13.54
CA ASP A 174 12.54 -2.16 -14.27
C ASP A 174 11.42 -1.61 -13.38
N ILE A 175 11.50 -1.91 -12.08
CA ILE A 175 10.73 -1.26 -11.01
C ILE A 175 11.73 -0.77 -9.97
N SER A 176 11.60 0.49 -9.57
CA SER A 176 12.43 1.09 -8.52
C SER A 176 11.54 1.84 -7.54
N LYS A 177 11.81 1.69 -6.24
CA LYS A 177 11.17 2.48 -5.19
C LYS A 177 12.17 2.91 -4.13
N THR A 178 11.86 4.04 -3.51
CA THR A 178 12.56 4.57 -2.33
C THR A 178 11.64 4.44 -1.12
N ASN A 179 12.23 4.24 0.05
CA ASN A 179 11.50 4.09 1.29
C ASN A 179 10.71 5.38 1.59
N PRO A 180 9.36 5.34 1.57
CA PRO A 180 8.55 6.54 1.78
C PRO A 180 8.62 7.06 3.22
N THR A 181 9.04 6.23 4.17
CA THR A 181 9.20 6.57 5.59
C THR A 181 10.67 6.65 5.99
N TYR A 182 11.58 6.86 5.02
CA TYR A 182 13.03 6.86 5.23
C TYR A 182 13.50 7.80 6.36
N GLU A 183 12.94 9.01 6.45
CA GLU A 183 13.30 9.97 7.51
C GLU A 183 12.85 9.48 8.90
N ALA A 184 11.64 8.94 9.00
CA ALA A 184 11.12 8.37 10.24
C ALA A 184 11.93 7.14 10.68
N CYS A 185 12.30 6.28 9.73
CA CYS A 185 13.14 5.11 9.99
C CYS A 185 14.54 5.51 10.46
N GLN A 186 15.16 6.52 9.86
CA GLN A 186 16.45 7.03 10.35
C GLN A 186 16.33 7.60 11.76
N GLU A 187 15.29 8.38 12.05
CA GLU A 187 15.09 8.93 13.40
C GLU A 187 14.89 7.82 14.43
N GLU A 188 14.17 6.75 14.07
CA GLU A 188 13.92 5.61 14.94
C GLU A 188 15.20 4.79 15.23
N PHE A 189 15.98 4.47 14.20
CA PHE A 189 17.14 3.57 14.33
C PHE A 189 18.43 4.31 14.70
N PHE A 190 18.64 5.53 14.17
CA PHE A 190 19.88 6.29 14.32
C PHE A 190 19.73 7.52 15.23
N GLY A 191 18.49 7.89 15.59
CA GLY A 191 18.19 9.11 16.34
C GLY A 191 18.16 10.36 15.46
N GLU A 192 18.09 11.54 16.09
CA GLU A 192 18.17 12.82 15.37
C GLU A 192 19.58 12.97 14.76
N ILE A 193 19.69 12.70 13.46
CA ILE A 193 20.89 13.03 12.71
C ILE A 193 20.89 14.55 12.54
N ILE A 194 21.78 15.24 13.27
CA ILE A 194 22.00 16.67 13.07
C ILE A 194 22.60 16.84 11.67
N ASP A 195 21.75 17.27 10.73
CA ASP A 195 22.10 17.48 9.34
C ASP A 195 23.04 18.69 9.22
N ASP A 196 24.34 18.47 9.37
CA ASP A 196 25.39 19.46 9.10
C ASP A 196 25.63 19.59 7.58
N GLY A 197 24.55 19.76 6.81
CA GLY A 197 24.54 20.33 5.47
C GLY A 197 24.98 19.42 4.33
N ALA A 198 24.01 18.89 3.59
CA ALA A 198 24.18 18.60 2.16
C ALA A 198 22.87 18.86 1.38
N ALA A 199 22.91 19.90 0.54
CA ALA A 199 21.83 20.25 -0.38
C ALA A 199 21.54 19.09 -1.35
N ARG A 200 20.37 18.45 -1.20
CA ARG A 200 19.84 17.48 -2.16
C ARG A 200 19.14 18.22 -3.30
N SER A 201 19.74 18.15 -4.49
CA SER A 201 19.17 18.66 -5.74
C SER A 201 18.11 17.69 -6.24
N GLY A 202 16.83 18.00 -6.00
CA GLY A 202 15.70 17.25 -6.51
C GLY A 202 15.63 17.29 -8.04
N SER A 203 15.49 16.12 -8.65
CA SER A 203 15.27 15.92 -10.08
C SER A 203 14.03 15.07 -10.24
N ASP A 204 12.87 15.72 -10.31
CA ASP A 204 11.59 15.07 -10.60
C ASP A 204 11.58 14.54 -12.03
N THR A 205 11.58 13.21 -12.20
CA THR A 205 11.25 12.56 -13.47
C THR A 205 10.02 11.70 -13.26
N SER A 206 8.87 12.22 -13.66
CA SER A 206 7.63 11.46 -13.74
C SER A 206 7.66 10.57 -14.98
N ALA A 207 7.64 9.25 -14.78
CA ALA A 207 7.30 8.29 -15.82
C ALA A 207 5.92 7.71 -15.48
N SER A 208 4.93 7.99 -16.33
CA SER A 208 3.61 7.37 -16.30
C SER A 208 3.58 6.25 -17.32
N GLY A 209 3.50 5.01 -16.85
CA GLY A 209 3.22 3.84 -17.66
C GLY A 209 1.95 3.19 -17.14
N GLY A 210 0.82 3.43 -17.81
CA GLY A 210 -0.41 2.67 -17.59
C GLY A 210 -0.35 1.41 -18.44
N LEU A 211 -0.42 0.24 -17.81
CA LEU A 211 -0.67 -1.03 -18.47
C LEU A 211 -2.10 -1.44 -18.11
N GLU A 212 -2.95 -1.52 -19.12
CA GLU A 212 -4.28 -2.10 -19.01
C GLU A 212 -4.14 -3.62 -19.16
N SER A 213 -4.34 -4.36 -18.07
CA SER A 213 -4.33 -5.82 -18.07
C SER A 213 -5.76 -6.34 -18.00
N GLU A 214 -6.26 -6.87 -19.11
CA GLU A 214 -7.56 -7.54 -19.19
C GLU A 214 -7.44 -8.98 -18.64
N GLY A 215 -7.67 -9.13 -17.34
CA GLY A 215 -7.82 -10.43 -16.68
C GLY A 215 -9.23 -11.00 -16.91
N ASP A 216 -9.38 -11.90 -17.89
CA ASP A 216 -10.60 -12.69 -18.11
C ASP A 216 -10.62 -13.88 -17.12
N GLY A 217 -11.41 -13.72 -16.06
CA GLY A 217 -11.59 -14.72 -15.00
C GLY A 217 -12.84 -14.46 -14.15
N ALA A 218 -13.95 -14.07 -14.78
CA ALA A 218 -15.17 -13.66 -14.08
C ALA A 218 -15.87 -14.82 -13.34
N THR A 219 -15.56 -14.96 -12.05
CA THR A 219 -16.58 -15.34 -11.07
C THR A 219 -17.33 -14.05 -10.75
N GLY A 220 -18.66 -14.01 -10.89
CA GLY A 220 -19.43 -12.77 -10.70
C GLY A 220 -19.12 -12.07 -9.36
N PRO A 221 -19.32 -10.73 -9.28
CA PRO A 221 -18.92 -9.95 -8.12
C PRO A 221 -19.55 -10.50 -6.84
N ASN A 222 -18.73 -10.58 -5.79
CA ASN A 222 -19.19 -11.02 -4.49
C ASN A 222 -19.81 -9.84 -3.76
N THR A 223 -21.04 -9.99 -3.25
CA THR A 223 -21.73 -8.89 -2.55
C THR A 223 -21.37 -8.85 -1.06
N LEU A 224 -21.22 -7.65 -0.51
CA LEU A 224 -20.86 -7.37 0.88
C LEU A 224 -21.73 -6.25 1.46
N ALA A 225 -22.52 -6.55 2.49
CA ALA A 225 -23.26 -5.53 3.23
C ALA A 225 -22.41 -5.02 4.41
N VAL A 226 -22.09 -3.72 4.41
CA VAL A 226 -21.34 -3.04 5.47
C VAL A 226 -22.30 -2.11 6.25
N PRO A 227 -22.48 -2.31 7.56
CA PRO A 227 -23.38 -1.47 8.35
C PRO A 227 -22.87 -0.02 8.43
N PRO A 228 -23.75 0.96 8.69
CA PRO A 228 -23.34 2.35 8.90
C PRO A 228 -22.39 2.46 10.09
N ASN A 229 -21.41 3.36 9.99
CA ASN A 229 -20.39 3.60 11.02
C ASN A 229 -19.70 2.30 11.51
N GLY A 230 -19.48 1.34 10.60
CA GLY A 230 -19.10 -0.02 10.94
C GLY A 230 -18.15 -0.65 9.94
N THR A 231 -17.79 -1.90 10.20
CA THR A 231 -16.85 -2.65 9.37
C THR A 231 -17.38 -4.06 9.10
N ARG A 232 -16.90 -4.66 8.00
CA ARG A 232 -17.18 -6.05 7.66
C ARG A 232 -15.92 -6.69 7.10
N CYS A 233 -15.61 -7.88 7.60
CA CYS A 233 -14.46 -8.63 7.14
C CYS A 233 -14.85 -9.83 6.27
N PHE A 234 -13.97 -10.12 5.33
CA PHE A 234 -14.12 -11.21 4.37
C PHE A 234 -12.74 -11.74 3.98
N THR A 235 -12.69 -12.99 3.56
CA THR A 235 -11.45 -13.65 3.15
C THR A 235 -11.41 -13.80 1.64
N VAL A 236 -10.25 -13.60 1.06
CA VAL A 236 -9.99 -13.82 -0.36
C VAL A 236 -8.84 -14.81 -0.49
N ALA A 237 -8.92 -15.69 -1.48
CA ALA A 237 -7.82 -16.59 -1.79
C ALA A 237 -6.60 -15.77 -2.22
N ALA A 238 -5.45 -16.08 -1.65
CA ALA A 238 -4.18 -15.49 -2.03
C ALA A 238 -3.54 -16.38 -3.10
N THR A 239 -3.20 -15.78 -4.24
CA THR A 239 -2.41 -16.45 -5.29
C THR A 239 -0.97 -16.05 -5.08
N ASP A 240 -0.06 -17.03 -5.02
CA ASP A 240 1.36 -16.82 -4.73
C ASP A 240 1.61 -16.02 -3.43
N GLY A 241 0.80 -16.31 -2.41
CA GLY A 241 0.87 -15.63 -1.11
C GLY A 241 0.33 -14.20 -1.12
N LEU A 242 -0.35 -13.75 -2.18
CA LEU A 242 -0.88 -12.39 -2.26
C LEU A 242 -2.32 -12.33 -2.78
N ALA A 243 -3.05 -11.34 -2.31
CA ALA A 243 -4.38 -11.02 -2.80
C ALA A 243 -4.49 -9.50 -2.98
N THR A 244 -5.11 -9.09 -4.08
CA THR A 244 -5.55 -7.70 -4.28
C THR A 244 -7.06 -7.72 -4.44
N VAL A 245 -7.73 -6.76 -3.84
CA VAL A 245 -9.19 -6.66 -3.84
C VAL A 245 -9.60 -5.25 -4.21
N ASP A 246 -10.54 -5.17 -5.13
CA ASP A 246 -11.29 -3.95 -5.42
C ASP A 246 -12.68 -4.05 -4.79
N LEU A 247 -13.07 -2.99 -4.10
CA LEU A 247 -14.39 -2.79 -3.52
C LEU A 247 -15.13 -1.78 -4.40
N CYS A 248 -16.31 -2.16 -4.89
CA CYS A 248 -17.06 -1.43 -5.89
C CYS A 248 -18.49 -1.10 -5.43
N ASP A 249 -19.08 -0.07 -6.02
CA ASP A 249 -20.51 0.24 -5.98
C ASP A 249 -21.01 0.48 -7.41
N ASP A 250 -21.99 -0.32 -7.85
CA ASP A 250 -22.53 -0.30 -9.22
C ASP A 250 -21.43 -0.39 -10.32
N GLY A 251 -20.42 -1.22 -10.06
CA GLY A 251 -19.26 -1.41 -10.94
C GLY A 251 -18.17 -0.31 -10.88
N GLU A 252 -18.36 0.77 -10.12
CA GLU A 252 -17.33 1.79 -9.88
C GLU A 252 -16.43 1.37 -8.72
N VAL A 253 -15.10 1.34 -8.92
CA VAL A 253 -14.13 1.03 -7.85
C VAL A 253 -14.08 2.18 -6.86
N LEU A 254 -14.44 1.91 -5.61
CA LEU A 254 -14.39 2.86 -4.50
C LEU A 254 -13.06 2.80 -3.74
N ALA A 255 -12.53 1.59 -3.54
CA ALA A 255 -11.30 1.36 -2.79
C ALA A 255 -10.58 0.09 -3.26
N THR A 256 -9.25 0.12 -3.23
CA THR A 256 -8.40 -1.03 -3.56
C THR A 256 -7.45 -1.30 -2.40
N ALA A 257 -7.24 -2.57 -2.06
CA ALA A 257 -6.26 -2.97 -1.07
C ALA A 257 -5.52 -4.24 -1.51
N SER A 258 -4.24 -4.31 -1.16
CA SER A 258 -3.38 -5.47 -1.41
C SER A 258 -2.87 -6.03 -0.08
N SER A 259 -2.84 -7.36 0.04
CA SER A 259 -2.21 -8.06 1.16
C SER A 259 -0.68 -8.01 1.12
N GLY A 260 -0.08 -7.35 0.11
CA GLY A 260 1.35 -7.12 -0.04
C GLY A 260 2.01 -6.53 1.19
N ALA A 261 1.35 -5.58 1.85
CA ALA A 261 1.82 -4.94 3.07
C ALA A 261 1.22 -5.53 4.35
N ALA A 262 0.38 -6.56 4.25
CA ALA A 262 -0.31 -7.12 5.40
C ALA A 262 0.63 -8.02 6.22
N GLU A 263 0.56 -7.87 7.54
CA GLU A 263 1.29 -8.74 8.47
C GLU A 263 0.76 -10.18 8.45
N PRO A 264 1.57 -11.17 8.86
CA PRO A 264 1.09 -12.53 9.06
C PRO A 264 -0.03 -12.59 10.12
N CYS A 265 -1.06 -13.39 9.88
CA CYS A 265 -2.13 -13.55 10.86
C CYS A 265 -1.59 -14.18 12.16
N SER A 266 -1.78 -13.53 13.32
CA SER A 266 -1.28 -14.00 14.64
C SER A 266 -2.01 -15.25 15.20
N GLY A 267 -2.72 -15.98 14.36
CA GLY A 267 -3.55 -17.13 14.70
C GLY A 267 -4.53 -17.48 13.58
N PRO A 268 -5.36 -18.53 13.74
CA PRO A 268 -6.37 -18.85 12.75
C PRO A 268 -7.30 -17.65 12.56
N ILE A 269 -7.60 -17.31 11.30
CA ILE A 269 -8.47 -16.18 10.96
C ILE A 269 -9.78 -16.29 11.76
N ARG A 270 -9.95 -15.40 12.73
CA ARG A 270 -11.19 -15.27 13.50
C ARG A 270 -11.94 -14.06 12.95
N TRP A 271 -13.20 -14.26 12.60
CA TRP A 271 -14.11 -13.26 12.03
C TRP A 271 -14.45 -12.07 12.96
N ASN A 272 -13.71 -11.88 14.05
CA ASN A 272 -13.94 -10.82 15.01
C ASN A 272 -13.17 -9.57 14.59
N CYS A 273 -13.77 -8.81 13.68
CA CYS A 273 -13.35 -7.45 13.40
C CYS A 273 -14.01 -6.52 14.43
N TYR A 274 -13.32 -6.33 15.55
CA TYR A 274 -13.64 -5.25 16.47
C TYR A 274 -12.82 -4.02 16.10
N ARG A 275 -13.47 -2.86 16.15
CA ARG A 275 -12.84 -1.55 16.07
C ARG A 275 -12.07 -1.25 17.35
#